data_AF-A0A951LUY3-F1
#
_entry.id   AF-A0A951LUY3-F1
#
_cell.length_a   1.000
_cell.length_b   1.000
_cell.length_c   1.000
_cell.angle_alpha   90.00
_cell.angle_beta   90.00
_cell.angle_gamma   90.00
#
_symmetry.space_group_name_H-M   'P 1'
#
loop_
_entity.id
_entity.type
_entity.pdbx_description
1 polymer ?
#
loop_
_entity_poly.entity_id
_entity_poly.type
_entity_poly.pdbx_seq_one_letter_code
_entity_poly.pdbx_strand_id
1 'polypeptide(L)'
;KGEKETGLSIFWPDNGLDTGDILVQKKTPISDSDTLGTVYFDRLFPMGVEAMLEGVDLVKAGKAPKIKQDHSKATYEGLCRPENAKIDWGKPWEQIDRLIRGCNPAPGAWTVLDGKQVKIFDAKPIPARDPKGIGGKLGEIAAVEADGITVVCADGRFKITRLQPPDGKKMDAGEWAKSANIAKGARFTSV
;
A
#
# COMPACT_ATOMS: atom_id res chain seq x y z
N LYS A 1 -4.14 1.21 -6.93
CA LYS A 1 -5.14 1.72 -7.91
C LYS A 1 -5.83 2.99 -7.44
N GLY A 2 -6.19 3.12 -6.15
CA GLY A 2 -6.82 4.33 -5.61
C GLY A 2 -8.33 4.22 -5.51
N GLU A 3 -8.85 2.99 -5.48
CA GLU A 3 -10.26 2.69 -5.21
C GLU A 3 -10.70 3.33 -3.89
N LYS A 4 -11.97 3.76 -3.85
CA LYS A 4 -12.59 4.38 -2.68
C LYS A 4 -13.39 3.39 -1.82
N GLU A 5 -13.54 2.17 -2.31
CA GLU A 5 -14.25 1.10 -1.64
C GLU A 5 -13.57 -0.25 -1.92
N THR A 6 -13.65 -1.16 -0.97
CA THR A 6 -13.32 -2.59 -1.13
C THR A 6 -14.29 -3.41 -0.29
N GLY A 7 -14.04 -4.71 -0.14
CA GLY A 7 -14.93 -5.58 0.58
C GLY A 7 -14.46 -7.02 0.55
N LEU A 8 -15.40 -7.90 0.87
CA LEU A 8 -15.22 -9.34 0.77
C LEU A 8 -16.46 -9.98 0.18
N SER A 9 -16.27 -11.12 -0.47
CA SER A 9 -17.34 -11.97 -0.95
C SER A 9 -17.12 -13.39 -0.47
N ILE A 10 -18.20 -14.05 -0.06
CA ILE A 10 -18.27 -15.50 0.09
C ILE A 10 -19.00 -16.00 -1.14
N PHE A 11 -18.41 -16.98 -1.83
CA PHE A 11 -18.93 -17.49 -3.09
C PHE A 11 -18.81 -19.00 -3.13
N TRP A 12 -19.58 -19.62 -4.02
CA TRP A 12 -19.56 -21.05 -4.28
C TRP A 12 -18.39 -21.36 -5.21
N PRO A 13 -17.39 -22.17 -4.81
CA PRO A 13 -16.29 -22.50 -5.71
C PRO A 13 -16.78 -23.24 -6.96
N ASP A 14 -16.14 -22.96 -8.08
CA ASP A 14 -16.31 -23.67 -9.35
C ASP A 14 -14.93 -24.02 -9.96
N ASN A 15 -14.89 -24.37 -11.25
CA ASN A 15 -13.65 -24.76 -11.91
C ASN A 15 -12.75 -23.57 -12.33
N GLY A 16 -13.18 -22.32 -12.12
CA GLY A 16 -12.39 -21.13 -12.43
C GLY A 16 -11.77 -20.50 -11.18
N LEU A 17 -11.01 -19.43 -11.40
CA LEU A 17 -10.37 -18.67 -10.32
C LEU A 17 -11.29 -17.53 -9.90
N ASP A 18 -11.86 -17.65 -8.69
CA ASP A 18 -12.77 -16.66 -8.10
C ASP A 18 -14.01 -16.34 -8.96
N THR A 19 -14.48 -17.29 -9.78
CA THR A 19 -15.58 -17.09 -10.76
C THR A 19 -16.96 -17.50 -10.30
N GLY A 20 -17.07 -18.27 -9.23
CA GLY A 20 -18.34 -18.89 -8.86
C GLY A 20 -19.38 -17.93 -8.27
N ASP A 21 -20.61 -18.42 -8.13
CA ASP A 21 -21.76 -17.59 -7.72
C ASP A 21 -21.57 -17.01 -6.31
N ILE A 22 -21.93 -15.73 -6.13
CA ILE A 22 -21.83 -15.02 -4.87
C ILE A 22 -22.95 -15.46 -3.91
N LEU A 23 -22.58 -15.69 -2.64
CA LEU A 23 -23.45 -16.01 -1.52
C LEU A 23 -23.68 -14.78 -0.64
N VAL A 24 -22.59 -14.17 -0.14
CA VAL A 24 -22.61 -12.95 0.69
C VAL A 24 -21.58 -11.99 0.12
N GLN A 25 -21.91 -10.70 0.10
CA GLN A 25 -20.99 -9.64 -0.27
C GLN A 25 -21.13 -8.47 0.71
N LYS A 26 -20.00 -7.99 1.23
CA LYS A 26 -19.92 -6.85 2.15
C LYS A 26 -18.92 -5.84 1.62
N LYS A 27 -19.11 -4.57 1.97
CA LYS A 27 -18.33 -3.43 1.47
C LYS A 27 -17.82 -2.57 2.63
N THR A 28 -16.69 -1.92 2.40
CA THR A 28 -16.08 -0.96 3.32
C THR A 28 -15.38 0.16 2.53
N PRO A 29 -15.41 1.41 3.00
CA PRO A 29 -14.65 2.48 2.39
C PRO A 29 -13.13 2.27 2.50
N ILE A 30 -12.39 2.92 1.61
CA ILE A 30 -10.95 3.16 1.68
C ILE A 30 -10.75 4.67 1.80
N SER A 31 -10.27 5.11 2.96
CA SER A 31 -9.89 6.50 3.22
C SER A 31 -8.51 6.82 2.63
N ASP A 32 -8.21 8.11 2.51
CA ASP A 32 -6.91 8.56 1.99
C ASP A 32 -5.75 8.27 2.95
N SER A 33 -6.04 7.98 4.23
CA SER A 33 -5.05 7.56 5.23
C SER A 33 -4.94 6.04 5.42
N ASP A 34 -5.79 5.26 4.77
CA ASP A 34 -5.79 3.81 4.94
C ASP A 34 -4.54 3.17 4.34
N THR A 35 -4.01 2.20 5.09
CA THR A 35 -3.02 1.24 4.64
C THR A 35 -3.69 -0.10 4.36
N LEU A 36 -3.02 -1.02 3.68
CA LEU A 36 -3.51 -2.40 3.56
C LEU A 36 -3.77 -3.01 4.94
N GLY A 37 -2.95 -2.68 5.95
CA GLY A 37 -3.12 -3.12 7.32
C GLY A 37 -4.43 -2.65 7.95
N THR A 38 -4.74 -1.36 7.90
CA THR A 38 -5.97 -0.83 8.50
C THR A 38 -7.22 -1.36 7.78
N VAL A 39 -7.17 -1.47 6.44
CA VAL A 39 -8.25 -2.09 5.66
C VAL A 39 -8.46 -3.54 6.10
N TYR A 40 -7.38 -4.32 6.23
CA TYR A 40 -7.48 -5.74 6.53
C TYR A 40 -7.84 -6.00 8.00
N PHE A 41 -6.98 -5.59 8.94
CA PHE A 41 -7.09 -5.97 10.35
C PHE A 41 -8.27 -5.31 11.05
N ASP A 42 -8.56 -4.04 10.75
CA ASP A 42 -9.59 -3.30 11.47
C ASP A 42 -10.98 -3.52 10.86
N ARG A 43 -11.06 -3.93 9.58
CA ARG A 43 -12.33 -3.99 8.84
C ARG A 43 -12.59 -5.34 8.18
N LEU A 44 -11.79 -5.75 7.19
CA LEU A 44 -12.09 -6.96 6.42
C LEU A 44 -12.04 -8.23 7.28
N PHE A 45 -11.10 -8.31 8.23
CA PHE A 45 -10.95 -9.47 9.10
C PHE A 45 -12.17 -9.70 10.01
N PRO A 46 -12.58 -8.74 10.87
CA PRO A 46 -13.78 -8.93 11.69
C PRO A 46 -15.05 -9.09 10.85
N MET A 47 -15.21 -8.30 9.77
CA MET A 47 -16.32 -8.41 8.84
C MET A 47 -16.39 -9.80 8.18
N GLY A 48 -15.24 -10.40 7.88
CA GLY A 48 -15.13 -11.71 7.26
C GLY A 48 -15.57 -12.83 8.20
N VAL A 49 -15.22 -12.73 9.48
CA VAL A 49 -15.68 -13.68 10.51
C VAL A 49 -17.20 -13.66 10.60
N GLU A 50 -17.80 -12.47 10.69
CA GLU A 50 -19.26 -12.31 10.75
C GLU A 50 -19.95 -12.81 9.47
N ALA A 51 -19.43 -12.44 8.30
CA ALA A 51 -19.97 -12.87 7.01
C ALA A 51 -19.90 -14.40 6.85
N MET A 52 -18.84 -15.05 7.35
CA MET A 52 -18.71 -16.51 7.29
C MET A 52 -19.77 -17.21 8.13
N LEU A 53 -20.07 -16.70 9.34
CA LEU A 53 -21.15 -17.22 10.18
C LEU A 53 -22.51 -17.06 9.48
N GLU A 54 -22.79 -15.88 8.92
CA GLU A 54 -23.99 -15.63 8.11
C GLU A 54 -24.11 -16.63 6.94
N GLY A 55 -23.00 -16.86 6.22
CA GLY A 55 -22.95 -17.82 5.13
C GLY A 55 -23.29 -19.25 5.57
N VAL A 56 -22.71 -19.71 6.68
CA VAL A 56 -22.98 -21.05 7.24
C VAL A 56 -24.45 -21.20 7.65
N ASP A 57 -25.02 -20.19 8.30
CA ASP A 57 -26.42 -20.22 8.73
C ASP A 57 -27.39 -20.26 7.54
N LEU A 58 -27.10 -19.48 6.48
CA LEU A 58 -27.88 -19.51 5.25
C LEU A 58 -27.81 -20.86 4.55
N VAL A 59 -26.64 -21.50 4.51
CA VAL A 59 -26.46 -22.83 3.92
C VAL A 59 -27.23 -23.87 4.73
N LYS A 60 -27.07 -23.87 6.05
CA LYS A 60 -27.76 -24.79 6.96
C LYS A 60 -29.29 -24.66 6.85
N ALA A 61 -29.80 -23.46 6.66
CA ALA A 61 -31.23 -23.20 6.50
C ALA A 61 -31.77 -23.53 5.10
N GLY A 62 -30.92 -23.93 4.14
CA GLY A 62 -31.31 -24.14 2.74
C GLY A 62 -31.71 -22.87 2.00
N LYS A 63 -31.22 -21.71 2.44
CA LYS A 63 -31.57 -20.37 1.92
C LYS A 63 -30.39 -19.62 1.29
N ALA A 64 -29.21 -20.22 1.23
CA ALA A 64 -28.03 -19.58 0.67
C ALA A 64 -28.22 -19.29 -0.84
N PRO A 65 -28.13 -18.01 -1.27
CA PRO A 65 -28.34 -17.65 -2.66
C PRO A 65 -27.13 -18.06 -3.53
N LYS A 66 -27.39 -18.09 -4.84
CA LYS A 66 -26.39 -18.30 -5.90
C LYS A 66 -26.50 -17.15 -6.90
N ILE A 67 -25.87 -16.02 -6.57
CA ILE A 67 -25.94 -14.80 -7.37
C ILE A 67 -24.83 -14.85 -8.42
N LYS A 68 -25.20 -14.97 -9.69
CA LYS A 68 -24.23 -14.99 -10.79
C LYS A 68 -23.41 -13.71 -10.83
N GLN A 69 -22.09 -13.86 -11.00
CA GLN A 69 -21.20 -12.73 -11.22
C GLN A 69 -21.40 -12.12 -12.62
N ASP A 70 -21.23 -10.81 -12.72
CA ASP A 70 -21.17 -10.10 -14.00
C ASP A 70 -19.71 -10.10 -14.50
N HIS A 71 -19.36 -11.11 -15.31
CA HIS A 71 -18.00 -11.28 -15.81
C HIS A 71 -17.51 -10.13 -16.69
N SER A 72 -18.40 -9.27 -17.22
CA SER A 72 -17.98 -8.07 -17.97
C SER A 72 -17.30 -7.03 -17.07
N LYS A 73 -17.50 -7.12 -15.75
CA LYS A 73 -16.89 -6.25 -14.73
C LYS A 73 -15.73 -6.93 -14.00
N ALA A 74 -15.40 -8.17 -14.35
CA ALA A 74 -14.34 -8.91 -13.68
C ALA A 74 -12.98 -8.26 -13.98
N THR A 75 -12.16 -8.15 -12.94
CA THR A 75 -10.76 -7.74 -13.05
C THR A 75 -9.89 -8.79 -12.37
N TYR A 76 -8.66 -8.95 -12.86
CA TYR A 76 -7.68 -9.84 -12.25
C TYR A 76 -6.61 -9.03 -11.52
N GLU A 77 -6.28 -9.42 -10.30
CA GLU A 77 -5.14 -8.91 -9.54
C GLU A 77 -4.22 -10.08 -9.18
N GLY A 78 -2.97 -9.98 -9.59
CA GLY A 78 -1.98 -11.04 -9.35
C GLY A 78 -1.37 -10.97 -7.96
N LEU A 79 -0.52 -11.95 -7.64
CA LEU A 79 0.29 -11.90 -6.43
C LEU A 79 1.17 -10.64 -6.42
N CYS A 80 1.16 -9.90 -5.31
CA CYS A 80 2.09 -8.79 -5.11
C CYS A 80 3.52 -9.34 -4.94
N ARG A 81 4.36 -9.16 -5.96
CA ARG A 81 5.77 -9.55 -5.96
C ARG A 81 6.64 -8.38 -5.48
N PRO A 82 7.91 -8.63 -5.09
CA PRO A 82 8.83 -7.56 -4.72
C PRO A 82 8.89 -6.43 -5.75
N GLU A 83 8.87 -6.75 -7.05
CA GLU A 83 8.96 -5.77 -8.13
C GLU A 83 7.75 -4.83 -8.15
N ASN A 84 6.57 -5.30 -7.73
CA ASN A 84 5.37 -4.48 -7.62
C ASN A 84 5.46 -3.46 -6.49
N ALA A 85 6.31 -3.70 -5.48
CA ALA A 85 6.50 -2.85 -4.32
C ALA A 85 7.65 -1.84 -4.48
N LYS A 86 8.32 -1.81 -5.64
CA LYS A 86 9.43 -0.89 -5.91
C LYS A 86 8.92 0.53 -6.09
N ILE A 87 9.47 1.46 -5.33
CA ILE A 87 9.20 2.89 -5.46
C ILE A 87 9.99 3.42 -6.66
N ASP A 88 9.25 4.02 -7.59
CA ASP A 88 9.81 4.86 -8.64
C ASP A 88 9.54 6.33 -8.29
N TRP A 89 10.59 7.03 -7.85
CA TRP A 89 10.51 8.45 -7.48
C TRP A 89 10.19 9.38 -8.65
N GLY A 90 10.25 8.88 -9.90
CA GLY A 90 9.79 9.58 -11.09
C GLY A 90 8.29 9.53 -11.33
N LYS A 91 7.53 8.80 -10.49
CA LYS A 91 6.06 8.78 -10.56
C LYS A 91 5.43 9.97 -9.83
N PRO A 92 4.19 10.34 -10.20
CA PRO A 92 3.39 11.29 -9.43
C PRO A 92 3.26 10.87 -7.96
N TRP A 93 3.24 11.84 -7.06
CA TRP A 93 3.20 11.58 -5.62
C TRP A 93 2.00 10.69 -5.25
N GLU A 94 0.84 10.88 -5.88
CA GLU A 94 -0.33 10.04 -5.59
C GLU A 94 -0.09 8.55 -5.86
N GLN A 95 0.70 8.22 -6.88
CA GLN A 95 1.02 6.83 -7.21
C GLN A 95 1.98 6.25 -6.16
N ILE A 96 2.99 7.03 -5.76
CA ILE A 96 3.96 6.63 -4.73
C ILE A 96 3.25 6.46 -3.38
N ASP A 97 2.37 7.39 -3.01
CA ASP A 97 1.58 7.35 -1.78
C ASP A 97 0.69 6.11 -1.72
N ARG A 98 -0.07 5.84 -2.79
CA ARG A 98 -0.92 4.63 -2.90
C ARG A 98 -0.09 3.35 -2.84
N LEU A 99 1.11 3.34 -3.41
CA LEU A 99 2.02 2.20 -3.35
C LEU A 99 2.50 1.96 -1.91
N ILE A 100 2.99 3.00 -1.22
CA ILE A 100 3.47 2.90 0.16
C ILE A 100 2.35 2.37 1.06
N ARG A 101 1.15 2.95 0.97
CA ARG A 101 -0.01 2.52 1.76
C ARG A 101 -0.48 1.11 1.40
N GLY A 102 -0.54 0.78 0.11
CA GLY A 102 -0.95 -0.54 -0.38
C GLY A 102 0.02 -1.67 -0.02
N CYS A 103 1.30 -1.36 0.25
CA CYS A 103 2.30 -2.33 0.69
C CYS A 103 2.57 -2.29 2.20
N ASN A 104 1.84 -1.49 2.99
CA ASN A 104 1.97 -1.41 4.45
C ASN A 104 0.85 -2.25 5.10
N PRO A 105 1.15 -3.34 5.84
CA PRO A 105 2.43 -3.63 6.51
C PRO A 105 3.38 -4.57 5.77
N ALA A 106 2.93 -5.24 4.71
CA ALA A 106 3.72 -6.16 3.91
C ALA A 106 3.33 -6.05 2.41
N PRO A 107 4.27 -6.22 1.47
CA PRO A 107 5.69 -6.56 1.69
C PRO A 107 6.57 -5.38 2.16
N GLY A 108 6.01 -4.17 2.23
CA GLY A 108 6.71 -2.89 2.38
C GLY A 108 7.15 -2.36 1.03
N ALA A 109 6.72 -1.14 0.68
CA ALA A 109 7.23 -0.45 -0.51
C ALA A 109 8.74 -0.21 -0.31
N TRP A 110 9.54 -0.23 -1.36
CA TRP A 110 11.00 -0.18 -1.19
C TRP A 110 11.73 0.62 -2.25
N THR A 111 12.90 1.12 -1.87
CA THR A 111 13.83 1.85 -2.72
C THR A 111 15.26 1.44 -2.37
N VAL A 112 16.26 2.00 -3.05
CA VAL A 112 17.67 1.64 -2.84
C VAL A 112 18.47 2.86 -2.41
N LEU A 113 19.29 2.71 -1.38
CA LEU A 113 20.30 3.68 -0.97
C LEU A 113 21.65 2.98 -0.90
N ASP A 114 22.65 3.51 -1.60
CA ASP A 114 24.01 2.95 -1.66
C ASP A 114 24.05 1.44 -1.97
N GLY A 115 23.20 1.03 -2.93
CA GLY A 115 23.09 -0.37 -3.36
C GLY A 115 22.32 -1.29 -2.40
N LYS A 116 21.78 -0.77 -1.30
CA LYS A 116 21.02 -1.56 -0.33
C LYS A 116 19.54 -1.19 -0.30
N GLN A 117 18.68 -2.19 -0.16
CA GLN A 117 17.24 -2.00 -0.13
C GLN A 117 16.78 -1.40 1.21
N VAL A 118 15.98 -0.33 1.13
CA VAL A 118 15.30 0.29 2.26
C VAL A 118 13.80 0.22 2.01
N LYS A 119 13.04 -0.32 2.97
CA LYS A 119 11.58 -0.36 2.88
C LYS A 119 10.96 0.84 3.57
N ILE A 120 9.90 1.41 3.00
CA ILE A 120 9.17 2.58 3.46
C ILE A 120 7.76 2.15 3.89
N PHE A 121 7.33 2.56 5.07
CA PHE A 121 6.02 2.19 5.63
C PHE A 121 5.14 3.40 5.86
N ASP A 122 5.66 4.43 6.53
CA ASP A 122 4.90 5.64 6.84
C ASP A 122 5.60 6.83 6.19
N ALA A 123 4.87 7.52 5.32
CA ALA A 123 5.32 8.71 4.63
C ALA A 123 4.15 9.67 4.39
N LYS A 124 4.41 10.97 4.45
CA LYS A 124 3.43 12.02 4.15
C LYS A 124 3.81 12.71 2.84
N PRO A 125 2.91 12.77 1.84
CA PRO A 125 3.17 13.52 0.63
C PRO A 125 3.18 15.03 0.91
N ILE A 126 4.03 15.74 0.20
CA ILE A 126 4.15 17.20 0.19
C ILE A 126 4.09 17.63 -1.29
N PRO A 127 2.89 17.73 -1.88
CA PRO A 127 2.72 18.07 -3.28
C PRO A 127 3.29 19.47 -3.58
N ALA A 128 3.94 19.64 -4.72
CA ALA A 128 4.39 20.95 -5.15
C ALA A 128 3.21 21.77 -5.71
N ARG A 129 3.23 23.09 -5.48
CA ARG A 129 2.32 24.02 -6.17
C ARG A 129 2.71 24.24 -7.63
N ASP A 130 4.02 24.24 -7.91
CA ASP A 130 4.59 24.30 -9.25
C ASP A 130 5.67 23.21 -9.38
N PRO A 131 5.42 22.13 -10.15
CA PRO A 131 6.39 21.07 -10.37
C PRO A 131 7.71 21.55 -10.98
N LYS A 132 7.71 22.64 -11.76
CA LYS A 132 8.94 23.19 -12.36
C LYS A 132 9.85 23.87 -11.33
N GLY A 133 9.30 24.25 -10.18
CA GLY A 133 10.03 24.84 -9.06
C GLY A 133 10.58 23.83 -8.06
N ILE A 134 10.44 22.53 -8.30
CA ILE A 134 10.97 21.51 -7.40
C ILE A 134 12.49 21.45 -7.55
N GLY A 135 13.20 22.07 -6.62
CA GLY A 135 14.65 21.88 -6.48
C GLY A 135 15.00 20.49 -5.98
N GLY A 136 16.12 19.95 -6.49
CA GLY A 136 16.68 18.62 -6.16
C GLY A 136 16.47 17.59 -7.27
N LYS A 137 17.20 16.47 -7.22
CA LYS A 137 17.04 15.34 -8.15
C LYS A 137 15.98 14.37 -7.64
N LEU A 138 15.34 13.62 -8.53
CA LEU A 138 14.41 12.55 -8.13
C LEU A 138 15.09 11.55 -7.18
N GLY A 139 14.44 11.26 -6.06
CA GLY A 139 14.96 10.41 -4.99
C GLY A 139 16.01 11.08 -4.09
N GLU A 140 16.38 12.34 -4.33
CA GLU A 140 17.30 13.07 -3.48
C GLU A 140 16.67 13.38 -2.11
N ILE A 141 17.46 13.18 -1.06
CA ILE A 141 17.14 13.58 0.31
C ILE A 141 17.36 15.09 0.42
N ALA A 142 16.27 15.84 0.45
CA ALA A 142 16.27 17.30 0.54
C ALA A 142 16.51 17.80 1.97
N ALA A 143 16.08 17.03 2.98
CA ALA A 143 16.26 17.34 4.39
C ALA A 143 16.29 16.08 5.25
N VAL A 144 17.04 16.15 6.34
CA VAL A 144 17.06 15.16 7.43
C VAL A 144 16.75 15.90 8.71
N GLU A 145 15.67 15.50 9.37
CA GLU A 145 15.19 16.12 10.61
C GLU A 145 14.89 15.02 11.63
N ALA A 146 14.67 15.40 12.89
CA ALA A 146 14.46 14.45 13.98
C ALA A 146 13.25 13.53 13.76
N ASP A 147 12.22 14.01 13.08
CA ASP A 147 10.96 13.32 12.81
C ASP A 147 10.90 12.68 11.41
N GLY A 148 12.00 12.67 10.67
CA GLY A 148 12.08 11.95 9.39
C GLY A 148 12.93 12.59 8.30
N ILE A 149 12.88 11.98 7.13
CA ILE A 149 13.66 12.34 5.94
C ILE A 149 12.73 12.86 4.86
N THR A 150 13.07 13.99 4.23
CA THR A 150 12.32 14.54 3.11
C THR A 150 12.97 14.14 1.78
N VAL A 151 12.24 13.45 0.91
CA VAL A 151 12.72 12.92 -0.38
C VAL A 151 11.98 13.57 -1.55
N VAL A 152 12.68 13.92 -2.62
CA VAL A 152 12.11 14.52 -3.84
C VAL A 152 11.46 13.47 -4.75
N CYS A 153 10.26 13.76 -5.25
CA CYS A 153 9.60 13.01 -6.32
C CYS A 153 9.25 13.93 -7.51
N ALA A 154 8.61 13.38 -8.55
CA ALA A 154 8.38 14.09 -9.82
C ALA A 154 7.59 15.41 -9.69
N ASP A 155 6.62 15.46 -8.80
CA ASP A 155 5.65 16.55 -8.64
C ASP A 155 5.46 16.95 -7.17
N GLY A 156 6.44 16.63 -6.31
CA GLY A 156 6.44 17.01 -4.90
C GLY A 156 7.60 16.45 -4.11
N ARG A 157 7.36 16.23 -2.82
CA ARG A 157 8.26 15.56 -1.90
C ARG A 157 7.49 14.58 -1.01
N PHE A 158 8.20 13.72 -0.31
CA PHE A 158 7.66 12.88 0.76
C PHE A 158 8.46 13.10 2.03
N LYS A 159 7.77 13.32 3.14
CA LYS A 159 8.35 13.18 4.48
C LYS A 159 8.18 11.73 4.92
N ILE A 160 9.25 10.96 4.86
CA ILE A 160 9.29 9.58 5.34
C ILE A 160 9.52 9.63 6.85
N THR A 161 8.62 9.02 7.61
CA THR A 161 8.69 8.98 9.08
C THR A 161 9.00 7.59 9.60
N ARG A 162 8.67 6.53 8.85
CA ARG A 162 8.97 5.15 9.26
C ARG A 162 9.46 4.30 8.10
N LEU A 163 10.58 3.63 8.31
CA LEU A 163 11.25 2.78 7.33
C LEU A 163 11.84 1.53 7.97
N GLN A 164 12.36 0.62 7.17
CA GLN A 164 13.17 -0.51 7.60
C GLN A 164 14.46 -0.50 6.79
N PRO A 165 15.63 -0.35 7.44
CA PRO A 165 16.91 -0.44 6.77
C PRO A 165 17.22 -1.90 6.37
N PRO A 166 18.28 -2.12 5.56
CA PRO A 166 18.71 -3.46 5.19
C PRO A 166 18.91 -4.33 6.42
N ASP A 167 18.30 -5.52 6.44
CA ASP A 167 18.39 -6.52 7.51
C ASP A 167 17.97 -6.05 8.92
N GLY A 168 17.34 -4.87 9.02
CA GLY A 168 16.94 -4.25 10.27
C GLY A 168 15.46 -4.45 10.61
N LYS A 169 15.01 -3.80 11.69
CA LYS A 169 13.59 -3.69 12.07
C LYS A 169 13.00 -2.38 11.57
N LYS A 170 11.67 -2.30 11.51
CA LYS A 170 10.96 -1.04 11.27
C LYS A 170 11.34 -0.04 12.37
N MET A 171 11.75 1.16 12.01
CA MET A 171 12.20 2.21 12.93
C MET A 171 11.86 3.60 12.40
N ASP A 172 12.05 4.61 13.25
CA ASP A 172 11.90 6.01 12.86
C ASP A 172 12.97 6.41 11.82
N ALA A 173 12.54 7.15 10.81
CA ALA A 173 13.40 7.52 9.70
C ALA A 173 14.46 8.57 10.06
N GLY A 174 14.14 9.50 10.96
CA GLY A 174 15.08 10.52 11.46
C GLY A 174 16.14 9.89 12.36
N GLU A 175 15.74 8.98 13.26
CA GLU A 175 16.67 8.18 14.07
C GLU A 175 17.61 7.35 13.19
N TRP A 176 17.05 6.65 12.19
CA TRP A 176 17.86 5.89 11.25
C TRP A 176 18.85 6.78 10.52
N ALA A 177 18.40 7.91 9.95
CA ALA A 177 19.26 8.83 9.22
C ALA A 177 20.44 9.31 10.07
N LYS A 178 20.19 9.66 11.33
CA LYS A 178 21.24 10.05 12.28
C LYS A 178 22.22 8.91 12.54
N SER A 179 21.73 7.71 12.81
CA SER A 179 22.57 6.54 13.12
C SER A 179 23.42 6.07 11.93
N ALA A 180 22.88 6.20 10.72
CA ALA A 180 23.52 5.79 9.48
C ALA A 180 24.30 6.93 8.79
N ASN A 181 24.39 8.11 9.43
CA ASN A 181 25.02 9.31 8.88
C ASN A 181 24.49 9.72 7.49
N ILE A 182 23.19 9.51 7.27
CA ILE A 182 22.51 9.94 6.04
C ILE A 182 22.38 11.46 6.07
N ALA A 183 22.86 12.11 5.01
CA ALA A 183 22.87 13.55 4.89
C ALA A 183 22.03 14.04 3.70
N LYS A 184 21.70 15.34 3.72
CA LYS A 184 21.13 16.03 2.56
C LYS A 184 22.01 15.79 1.32
N GLY A 185 21.36 15.52 0.19
CA GLY A 185 22.01 15.23 -1.09
C GLY A 185 22.28 13.74 -1.34
N ALA A 186 22.21 12.88 -0.30
CA ALA A 186 22.13 11.44 -0.51
C ALA A 186 20.87 11.10 -1.34
N ARG A 187 20.92 10.00 -2.10
CA ARG A 187 19.92 9.74 -3.14
C ARG A 187 19.42 8.32 -3.12
N PHE A 188 18.11 8.19 -2.93
CA PHE A 188 17.40 6.96 -3.23
C PHE A 188 17.31 6.74 -4.74
N THR A 189 17.60 5.54 -5.20
CA THR A 189 17.52 5.17 -6.61
C THR A 189 16.47 4.08 -6.83
N SER A 190 15.88 4.15 -8.01
CA SER A 190 15.29 2.99 -8.67
C SER A 190 16.47 2.33 -9.39
N VAL A 191 16.91 1.14 -8.97
CA VAL A 191 17.95 0.36 -9.72
C VAL A 191 17.58 0.31 -11.20
#